data_AF-A0A3D2V0A6-F1
#
_entry.id   AF-A0A3D2V0A6-F1
#
_cell.length_a   1.000
_cell.length_b   1.000
_cell.length_c   1.000
_cell.angle_alpha   90.00
_cell.angle_beta   90.00
_cell.angle_gamma   90.00
#
_symmetry.space_group_name_H-M   'P 1'
#
loop_
_entity.id
_entity.type
_entity.pdbx_description
1 polymer ?
#
loop_
_entity_poly.entity_id
_entity_poly.type
_entity_poly.pdbx_seq_one_letter_code
_entity_poly.pdbx_strand_id
1 'polypeptide(L)' 'LRALIVGDTDTAQQLGALELDEEDLALCTFVCPGKYEYGSMLRQNLTQIEVEG' A
#
# COMPACT_ATOMS: atom_id res chain seq x y z
N LEU A 1 -4.16 4.18 -3.37
CA LEU A 1 -4.68 3.35 -2.26
C LEU A 1 -5.57 2.17 -2.70
N ARG A 2 -6.50 2.32 -3.65
CA ARG A 2 -7.27 1.15 -4.15
C ARG A 2 -6.38 0.02 -4.67
N ALA A 3 -5.30 0.34 -5.39
CA ALA A 3 -4.31 -0.64 -5.83
C ALA A 3 -3.70 -1.46 -4.67
N LEU A 4 -3.44 -0.82 -3.53
CA LEU A 4 -2.99 -1.51 -2.31
C LEU A 4 -4.06 -2.45 -1.74
N ILE A 5 -5.33 -2.02 -1.74
CA ILE A 5 -6.45 -2.83 -1.24
C ILE A 5 -6.66 -4.10 -2.08
N VAL A 6 -6.54 -3.99 -3.40
CA VAL A 6 -6.78 -5.11 -4.33
C VAL A 6 -5.52 -5.92 -4.64
N GLY A 7 -4.35 -5.54 -4.09
CA GLY A 7 -3.09 -6.24 -4.30
C GLY A 7 -2.50 -6.08 -5.72
N ASP A 8 -2.89 -5.04 -6.45
CA ASP A 8 -2.34 -4.76 -7.79
C ASP A 8 -1.00 -4.03 -7.65
N THR A 9 0.08 -4.81 -7.64
CA THR A 9 1.47 -4.35 -7.43
C THR A 9 2.01 -3.55 -8.62
N ASP A 10 1.61 -3.87 -9.86
CA ASP A 10 1.99 -3.12 -11.06
C ASP A 10 1.44 -1.70 -11.03
N THR A 11 0.14 -1.57 -10.77
CA THR A 11 -0.50 -0.26 -10.63
C THR A 11 0.02 0.46 -9.39
N ALA A 12 0.27 -0.24 -8.28
CA ALA A 12 0.84 0.37 -7.08
C ALA A 12 2.23 0.98 -7.33
N GLN A 13 3.11 0.28 -8.06
CA GLN A 13 4.43 0.80 -8.45
C GLN A 13 4.33 2.05 -9.32
N GLN A 14 3.45 2.04 -10.33
CA GLN A 14 3.22 3.23 -11.19
C GLN A 14 2.69 4.44 -10.42
N LEU A 15 1.97 4.20 -9.32
CA LEU A 15 1.44 5.24 -8.43
C LEU A 15 2.44 5.68 -7.36
N GLY A 16 3.68 5.19 -7.38
CA GLY A 16 4.75 5.61 -6.47
C GLY A 16 4.79 4.85 -5.13
N ALA A 17 4.22 3.63 -5.05
CA ALA A 17 4.23 2.87 -3.79
C ALA A 17 5.63 2.53 -3.25
N LEU A 18 6.67 2.56 -4.09
CA LEU A 18 8.06 2.30 -3.70
C LEU A 18 8.70 3.43 -2.89
N GLU A 19 8.11 4.62 -2.91
CA GLU A 19 8.61 5.81 -2.22
C GLU A 19 7.87 6.08 -0.90
N LEU A 20 6.97 5.18 -0.50
CA LEU A 20 6.12 5.31 0.67
C LEU A 20 6.55 4.35 1.77
N ASP A 21 6.46 4.80 3.01
CA ASP A 21 6.53 3.98 4.22
C ASP A 21 5.14 3.86 4.89
N GLU A 22 4.99 2.97 5.87
CA GLU A 22 3.70 2.80 6.55
C GLU A 22 3.24 4.06 7.30
N GLU A 23 4.19 4.85 7.80
CA GLU A 23 3.92 6.10 8.53
C GLU A 23 3.27 7.16 7.62
N ASP A 24 3.62 7.17 6.33
CA ASP A 24 3.00 8.08 5.35
C ASP A 24 1.50 7.81 5.16
N LEU A 25 1.08 6.55 5.39
CA LEU A 25 -0.29 6.11 5.23
C LEU A 25 -1.10 6.14 6.53
N ALA A 26 -0.48 6.50 7.66
CA ALA A 26 -1.14 6.51 8.97
C ALA A 26 -2.38 7.43 9.01
N LEU A 27 -2.29 8.62 8.40
CA LEU A 27 -3.44 9.53 8.30
C LEU A 27 -4.54 8.96 7.41
N CYS A 28 -4.19 8.30 6.30
CA CYS A 28 -5.14 7.65 5.41
C CYS A 28 -5.90 6.53 6.13
N THR A 29 -5.22 5.76 6.98
CA THR A 29 -5.83 4.73 7.83
C THR A 29 -6.77 5.37 8.86
N PHE A 30 -6.33 6.42 9.52
CA PHE A 30 -7.11 7.12 10.55
C PHE A 30 -8.45 7.67 10.01
N VAL A 31 -8.44 8.32 8.85
CA VAL A 31 -9.64 8.92 8.25
C VAL A 31 -10.51 7.93 7.47
N CYS A 32 -10.05 6.70 7.27
CA CYS A 32 -10.76 5.73 6.45
C CYS A 32 -12.09 5.28 7.10
N PRO A 33 -13.24 5.48 6.45
CA PRO A 33 -14.53 4.99 6.97
C PRO A 33 -14.62 3.46 6.96
N GLY A 34 -13.89 2.80 6.05
CA GLY A 34 -13.83 1.33 5.95
C GLY A 34 -12.83 0.66 6.89
N LYS A 35 -12.07 1.44 7.69
CA LYS A 35 -11.07 0.94 8.64
C LYS A 35 -10.03 -0.01 8.01
N TYR A 36 -9.61 0.30 6.78
CA TYR A 36 -8.51 -0.41 6.13
C TYR A 36 -7.16 0.03 6.72
N GLU A 37 -6.30 -0.95 6.97
CA GLU A 37 -4.92 -0.74 7.45
C GLU A 37 -3.98 -0.59 6.26
N TYR A 38 -3.89 0.63 5.72
CA TYR A 38 -3.13 0.89 4.49
C TYR A 38 -1.63 0.66 4.63
N GLY A 39 -1.05 0.90 5.82
CA GLY A 39 0.36 0.60 6.08
C GLY A 39 0.66 -0.89 5.96
N SER A 40 -0.16 -1.75 6.59
CA SER A 40 0.00 -3.20 6.47
C SER A 40 -0.17 -3.70 5.02
N MET A 41 -1.12 -3.13 4.28
CA MET A 41 -1.31 -3.45 2.86
C MET A 41 -0.12 -3.00 2.00
N LEU A 42 0.46 -1.83 2.28
CA LEU A 42 1.66 -1.36 1.62
C LEU A 42 2.82 -2.33 1.86
N ARG A 43 3.07 -2.74 3.11
CA ARG A 43 4.10 -3.73 3.45
C ARG A 43 3.93 -5.03 2.66
N GLN A 44 2.71 -5.55 2.62
CA GLN A 44 2.41 -6.78 1.89
C GLN A 44 2.72 -6.66 0.40
N ASN A 45 2.31 -5.54 -0.22
CA ASN A 45 2.60 -5.29 -1.62
C ASN A 45 4.11 -5.13 -1.88
N LEU A 46 4.84 -4.42 -1.01
CA LEU A 46 6.30 -4.26 -1.14
C LEU A 46 7.02 -5.61 -1.02
N THR A 47 6.63 -6.45 -0.06
CA THR A 47 7.16 -7.81 0.07
C THR A 47 6.85 -8.66 -1.16
N GLN A 48 5.64 -8.53 -1.71
CA GLN A 48 5.28 -9.25 -2.94
C GLN A 48 6.13 -8.80 -4.13
N ILE A 49 6.33 -7.49 -4.30
CA ILE A 49 7.20 -6.92 -5.33
C ILE A 49 8.65 -7.43 -5.18
N GLU A 50 9.17 -7.50 -3.96
CA GLU A 50 10.52 -8.01 -3.68
C GLU A 50 10.68 -9.50 -4.03
N VAL A 51 9.64 -10.31 -3.88
CA VAL A 51 9.66 -11.74 -4.20
C VAL A 51 9.48 -12.01 -5.70
N GLU A 52 8.68 -11.18 -6.39
CA GLU A 52 8.34 -11.34 -7.80
C GLU A 52 9.34 -10.64 -8.75
N GLY A 53 10.13 -9.68 -8.25
CA GLY A 53 11.18 -8.95 -8.99
C GLY A 53 12.47 -9.74 -9.21
#